data_AF-A0A1Q5CZT9-F1
#
_entry.id   AF-A0A1Q5CZT9-F1
#
_cell.length_a   1.000
_cell.length_b   1.000
_cell.length_c   1.000
_cell.angle_alpha   90.00
_cell.angle_beta   90.00
_cell.angle_gamma   90.00
#
_symmetry.space_group_name_H-M   'P 1'
#
loop_
_entity.id
_entity.type
_entity.pdbx_description
1 polymer ?
#
loop_
_entity_poly.entity_id
_entity_poly.type
_entity_poly.pdbx_seq_one_letter_code
_entity_poly.pdbx_strand_id
1 'polypeptide(L)' 'MRTAVADGGRRVSVHLADQDRQALIVALSHQPGPAATDAVLPELTALGAVACGTDTADDGRRLWAILPL' A
#
# COMPACT_ATOMS: atom_id res chain seq x y z
N MET A 1 -3.25 -6.74 1.03
CA MET A 1 -2.99 -7.36 -0.29
C MET A 1 -4.20 -7.38 -1.23
N ARG A 2 -5.41 -7.68 -0.75
CA ARG A 2 -6.63 -7.68 -1.58
C ARG A 2 -6.80 -6.43 -2.46
N THR A 3 -6.53 -5.24 -1.92
CA THR A 3 -6.64 -3.96 -2.65
C THR A 3 -5.67 -3.87 -3.83
N ALA A 4 -4.38 -4.17 -3.63
CA ALA A 4 -3.39 -4.13 -4.71
C ALA A 4 -3.68 -5.18 -5.80
N VAL A 5 -4.28 -6.32 -5.45
CA VAL A 5 -4.75 -7.33 -6.42
C VAL A 5 -5.97 -6.84 -7.18
N ALA A 6 -6.89 -6.13 -6.52
CA ALA A 6 -8.11 -5.59 -7.13
C ALA A 6 -7.83 -4.49 -8.16
N ASP A 7 -6.63 -3.90 -8.16
CA ASP A 7 -6.18 -2.96 -9.18
C ASP A 7 -6.05 -3.63 -10.57
N GLY A 8 -6.13 -4.96 -10.68
CA GLY A 8 -6.30 -5.70 -11.95
C GLY A 8 -4.99 -6.15 -12.63
N GLY A 9 -3.85 -5.81 -12.02
CA GLY A 9 -2.53 -6.09 -12.59
C GLY A 9 -2.16 -7.56 -12.53
N ARG A 10 -1.21 -7.98 -13.38
CA ARG A 10 -0.68 -9.36 -13.39
C ARG A 10 0.39 -9.60 -12.33
N ARG A 11 0.88 -8.53 -11.69
CA ARG A 11 1.99 -8.57 -10.74
C ARG A 11 1.73 -7.61 -9.60
N VAL A 12 2.01 -8.10 -8.40
CA VAL A 12 2.07 -7.30 -7.18
C VAL A 12 3.44 -7.54 -6.54
N SER A 13 4.09 -6.49 -6.05
CA SER A 13 5.27 -6.62 -5.18
C SER A 13 4.98 -6.07 -3.80
N VAL A 14 5.59 -6.67 -2.79
CA VAL A 14 5.57 -6.17 -1.41
C VAL A 14 6.99 -5.77 -1.04
N HIS A 15 7.12 -4.55 -0.54
CA HIS A 15 8.36 -4.03 0.00
C HIS A 15 8.18 -3.81 1.50
N LEU A 16 9.14 -4.27 2.28
CA LEU A 16 9.19 -4.11 3.72
C LEU A 16 10.49 -3.42 4.07
N ALA A 17 10.40 -2.39 4.90
CA ALA A 17 11.53 -1.74 5.54
C ALA A 17 11.18 -1.42 6.98
N ASP A 18 12.19 -1.30 7.84
CA ASP A 18 12.01 -0.81 9.20
C ASP A 18 13.04 0.28 9.53
N GLN A 19 12.63 1.19 10.41
CA GLN A 19 13.49 2.22 10.98
C GLN A 19 12.83 2.75 12.27
N ASP A 20 13.62 3.10 13.29
CA ASP A 20 13.12 3.81 14.48
C ASP A 20 11.91 3.16 15.20
N ARG A 21 11.88 1.82 15.28
CA ARG A 21 10.73 1.02 15.79
C ARG A 21 9.44 1.21 15.01
N GLN A 22 9.57 1.44 13.71
CA GLN A 22 8.46 1.50 12.78
C GLN A 22 8.75 0.58 11.60
N ALA A 23 7.71 -0.06 11.09
CA ALA A 23 7.75 -0.83 9.86
C ALA A 23 6.98 -0.09 8.76
N LEU A 24 7.60 0.11 7.61
CA LEU A 24 6.97 0.53 6.37
C LEU A 24 6.64 -0.71 5.53
N ILE A 25 5.35 -0.89 5.25
CA ILE A 25 4.87 -1.90 4.31
C ILE A 25 4.33 -1.19 3.07
N VAL A 26 4.83 -1.56 1.90
CA VAL A 26 4.34 -1.06 0.61
C VAL A 26 3.87 -2.23 -0.24
N ALA A 27 2.63 -2.17 -0.73
CA ALA A 27 2.12 -3.04 -1.77
C ALA A 27 2.04 -2.24 -3.08
N LEU A 28 2.81 -2.65 -4.09
CA LEU A 28 2.79 -2.07 -5.43
C LEU A 28 2.00 -2.97 -6.38
N SER A 29 0.93 -2.45 -6.94
CA SER A 29 0.26 -3.04 -8.10
C SER A 29 0.91 -2.55 -9.38
N HIS A 30 1.48 -3.47 -10.17
CA HIS A 30 2.17 -3.15 -11.44
C HIS A 30 1.17 -2.94 -12.59
N GLN A 31 0.17 -2.09 -12.36
CA GLN A 31 -0.81 -1.69 -13.36
C GLN A 31 -0.81 -0.17 -13.50
N PRO A 32 -0.44 0.37 -14.68
CA PRO A 32 -0.66 1.76 -15.00
C PRO A 32 -2.16 2.03 -15.13
N GLY A 33 -2.66 3.13 -14.52
CA GLY A 33 -4.04 3.58 -14.68
C GLY A 33 -4.78 3.90 -13.38
N PRO A 34 -6.03 4.37 -13.46
CA PRO A 34 -6.82 4.72 -12.30
C PRO A 34 -7.08 3.48 -11.45
N ALA A 35 -6.84 3.62 -10.16
CA ALA A 35 -6.94 2.52 -9.21
C ALA A 35 -8.34 2.33 -8.66
N ALA A 36 -8.55 1.18 -8.03
CA ALA A 36 -9.72 0.98 -7.20
C ALA A 36 -9.71 1.94 -6.00
N THR A 37 -10.91 2.29 -5.52
CA THR A 37 -11.15 3.20 -4.39
C THR A 37 -10.21 2.98 -3.19
N ASP A 38 -9.81 4.08 -2.53
CA ASP A 38 -8.94 4.09 -1.33
C ASP A 38 -9.64 3.65 -0.03
N ALA A 39 -10.67 2.80 -0.12
CA ALA A 39 -11.47 2.35 1.03
C ALA A 39 -10.67 1.54 2.07
N VAL A 40 -9.44 1.14 1.74
CA VAL A 40 -8.56 0.41 2.66
C VAL A 40 -7.86 1.32 3.67
N LEU A 41 -7.77 2.64 3.43
CA LEU A 41 -7.06 3.55 4.34
C LEU A 41 -7.68 3.62 5.74
N PRO A 42 -9.02 3.70 5.90
CA PRO A 42 -9.65 3.59 7.22
C PRO A 42 -9.34 2.27 7.95
N GLU A 43 -9.28 1.16 7.22
CA GLU A 43 -8.93 -0.15 7.81
C GLU A 43 -7.48 -0.17 8.31
N LEU A 44 -6.55 0.41 7.55
CA LEU A 44 -5.15 0.52 7.96
C LEU A 44 -4.98 1.40 9.20
N THR A 45 -5.69 2.53 9.26
CA THR A 45 -5.73 3.38 10.46
C THR A 45 -6.30 2.61 11.67
N ALA A 46 -7.38 1.84 11.48
CA ALA A 46 -7.97 1.03 12.54
C ALA A 46 -7.04 -0.10 13.02
N LEU A 47 -6.13 -0.58 12.16
CA LEU A 47 -5.08 -1.55 12.50
C LEU A 47 -3.87 -0.92 13.20
N GLY A 48 -3.89 0.39 13.47
CA GLY A 48 -2.83 1.09 14.19
C GLY A 48 -1.73 1.68 13.30
N ALA A 49 -1.98 1.84 12.00
CA ALA A 49 -1.05 2.58 11.16
C ALA A 49 -0.92 4.03 11.66
N VAL A 50 0.31 4.47 11.92
CA VAL A 50 0.60 5.85 12.32
C VAL A 50 0.52 6.82 11.14
N ALA A 51 0.72 6.29 9.94
CA ALA A 51 0.46 6.96 8.67
C ALA A 51 0.17 5.89 7.61
N CYS A 52 -0.72 6.19 6.68
CA CYS A 52 -0.95 5.36 5.51
C CYS A 52 -1.40 6.21 4.33
N GLY A 53 -1.27 5.68 3.13
CA GLY A 53 -1.65 6.42 1.93
C GLY A 53 -1.51 5.62 0.67
N THR A 54 -1.88 6.26 -0.42
CA THR A 54 -1.76 5.75 -1.78
C THR A 54 -1.08 6.78 -2.65
N ASP A 55 -0.21 6.33 -3.55
CA ASP A 55 0.43 7.15 -4.57
C ASP A 55 0.55 6.38 -5.88
N THR A 56 0.67 7.13 -6.98
CA THR A 56 0.87 6.56 -8.31
C THR A 56 2.27 6.92 -8.79
N ALA A 57 2.94 5.93 -9.36
CA ALA A 57 4.26 6.05 -9.97
C ALA A 57 4.23 5.40 -11.36
N ASP A 58 5.33 5.58 -12.11
CA ASP A 58 5.43 5.03 -13.48
C ASP A 58 5.29 3.51 -13.53
N ASP A 59 5.65 2.82 -12.44
CA ASP A 59 5.54 1.37 -12.28
C ASP A 59 4.18 0.89 -11.76
N GLY A 60 3.26 1.81 -11.45
CA GLY A 60 1.90 1.53 -11.03
C GLY A 60 1.52 2.21 -9.72
N ARG A 61 0.54 1.65 -9.00
CA ARG A 61 0.05 2.25 -7.75
C ARG A 61 0.62 1.58 -6.53
N ARG A 62 0.99 2.40 -5.55
CA ARG A 62 1.48 1.99 -4.25
C ARG A 62 0.41 2.26 -3.20
N LEU A 63 0.15 1.26 -2.38
CA LEU A 63 -0.52 1.40 -1.09
C LEU A 63 0.55 1.21 -0.02
N TRP A 64 0.66 2.14 0.91
CA TRP A 64 1.66 2.07 1.96
C TRP A 64 1.07 2.35 3.33
N ALA A 65 1.67 1.74 4.35
CA ALA A 65 1.36 1.97 5.75
C ALA A 65 2.63 1.91 6.59
N ILE A 66 2.72 2.81 7.56
CA ILE A 66 3.73 2.79 8.61
C ILE A 66 3.05 2.29 9.88
N LEU A 67 3.58 1.23 10.47
CA LEU A 67 3.08 0.65 11.72
C LEU A 67 4.16 0.72 12.80
N PRO A 68 3.79 0.89 14.08
CA PRO A 68 4.72 0.71 15.18
C PRO A 68 5.14 -0.77 15.28
N LEU A 69 6.40 -1.01 15.65
CA LEU A 69 6.97 -2.33 15.97
C LEU A 69 7.01 -2.59 17.48
#